data_AF-A0A922LJP6-F1
#
_entry.id   AF-A0A922LJP6-F1
#
_cell.length_a   1.000
_cell.length_b   1.000
_cell.length_c   1.000
_cell.angle_alpha   90.00
_cell.angle_beta   90.00
_cell.angle_gamma   90.00
#
_symmetry.space_group_name_H-M   'P 1'
#
loop_
_entity.id
_entity.type
_entity.pdbx_description
1 polymer ?
#
loop_
_entity_poly.entity_id
_entity_poly.type
_entity_poly.pdbx_seq_one_letter_code
_entity_poly.pdbx_strand_id
1 'polypeptide(L)'
;MLRFIEKQFRIYFCILHLYIGTIWIFISIWLFTNNLVYSIPYQFGEFLQINEAANLLYRYGYMDDYSKTHNNNHNNGNPIPPDRNPYESKFLYPDKLSLTNPPKEFNNAVRKFQRHYNLPITGKLDEATKNLLISPRCGNPDQQINLKQSSTLLSKLKFGSTFHFNHNYSLTVQNANNNNHNERLLKRQKRYLIGDEKMKWTKKQLTWQIQSYPSHSLSRVRAHAVFQHTFNLWSRVVNLDFVEEKDYYKPADIVIRFGAGKHGDSIPFDGAGGVLAHAYYPTPDNVYSFSGDAHFDDDEIWNDGPHKTHRNLISVAAHELGHSLGLGHSSVPTAIMYPYYTRTWEKVKLDPDDIAGIQQIYGAAKPGKFIPPEPSLPDIPPPPPVTTEAPKRENVFDFCNISVDAIIKIRNLELYVFKGEWQWRVTWSKTVTTWITYQFRDGPAKITYYWPALPKYVDYINAGIERHDAAIYIFRDKKFWLLLDNMRMKPGFPSDGLPLTNLGLPSYLERVDSVFLWGENQAIYIFAGKYYWRLDENSGPFGKVINSPDYPRLIEDTWQGVPVPTQAAFTGLNDETLFFEGTNYYVFDNIAMRTRPGYPKQASLGILGCMK
;
A
#
# COMPACT_ATOMS: atom_id res chain seq x y z
N MET A 1 -10.88 -55.81 50.46
CA MET A 1 -10.66 -56.41 49.13
C MET A 1 -10.90 -55.40 48.00
N LEU A 2 -12.07 -54.73 47.93
CA LEU A 2 -12.39 -53.71 46.91
C LEU A 2 -11.41 -52.51 46.85
N ARG A 3 -10.97 -51.97 47.99
CA ARG A 3 -9.98 -50.87 48.03
C ARG A 3 -8.56 -51.25 47.55
N PHE A 4 -8.24 -52.56 47.49
CA PHE A 4 -6.94 -53.03 46.99
C PHE A 4 -6.95 -53.17 45.47
N ILE A 5 -8.10 -53.55 44.90
CA ILE A 5 -8.32 -53.66 43.45
C ILE A 5 -8.32 -52.28 42.79
N GLU A 6 -8.92 -51.28 43.44
CA GLU A 6 -8.96 -49.89 42.93
C GLU A 6 -7.56 -49.24 42.89
N LYS A 7 -6.69 -49.58 43.84
CA LYS A 7 -5.31 -49.09 43.88
C LYS A 7 -4.43 -49.73 42.80
N GLN A 8 -4.66 -51.01 42.48
CA GLN A 8 -3.98 -51.72 41.40
C GLN A 8 -4.39 -51.20 40.01
N PHE A 9 -5.68 -50.86 39.81
CA PHE A 9 -6.16 -50.27 38.56
C PHE A 9 -5.55 -48.88 38.28
N ARG A 10 -5.39 -48.04 39.30
CA ARG A 10 -4.75 -46.72 39.14
C ARG A 10 -3.27 -46.81 38.77
N ILE A 11 -2.57 -47.81 39.29
CA ILE A 11 -1.14 -48.04 38.98
C ILE A 11 -1.00 -48.56 37.53
N TYR A 12 -1.85 -49.50 37.11
CA TYR A 12 -1.88 -49.97 35.72
C TYR A 12 -2.22 -48.85 34.72
N PHE A 13 -3.14 -47.95 35.08
CA PHE A 13 -3.49 -46.80 34.24
C PHE A 13 -2.33 -45.78 34.10
N CYS A 14 -1.55 -45.57 35.17
CA CYS A 14 -0.36 -44.73 35.13
C CYS A 14 0.77 -45.35 34.30
N ILE A 15 0.99 -46.66 34.41
CA ILE A 15 2.01 -47.38 33.63
C ILE A 15 1.64 -47.41 32.14
N LEU A 16 0.35 -47.55 31.80
CA LEU A 16 -0.13 -47.49 30.42
C LEU A 16 0.05 -46.08 29.81
N HIS A 17 -0.19 -45.02 30.59
CA HIS A 17 0.05 -43.64 30.16
C HIS A 17 1.53 -43.33 29.92
N LEU A 18 2.43 -43.88 30.75
CA LEU A 18 3.87 -43.75 30.57
C LEU A 18 4.36 -44.51 29.31
N TYR A 19 3.77 -45.66 28.99
CA TYR A 19 4.08 -46.41 27.77
C TYR A 19 3.57 -45.73 26.49
N ILE A 20 2.40 -45.10 26.53
CA ILE A 20 1.86 -44.33 25.39
C ILE A 20 2.70 -43.07 25.17
N GLY A 21 3.15 -42.41 26.25
CA GLY A 21 4.05 -41.25 26.17
C GLY A 21 5.41 -41.58 25.54
N THR A 22 6.01 -42.73 25.87
CA THR A 22 7.30 -43.12 25.26
C THR A 22 7.16 -43.51 23.79
N ILE A 23 6.05 -44.15 23.39
CA ILE A 23 5.77 -44.45 21.97
C ILE A 23 5.63 -43.16 21.14
N TRP A 24 4.99 -42.12 21.68
CA TRP A 24 4.92 -40.80 21.03
C TRP A 24 6.29 -40.13 20.89
N ILE A 25 7.17 -40.29 21.88
CA ILE A 25 8.55 -39.76 21.82
C ILE A 25 9.36 -40.51 20.76
N PHE A 26 9.25 -41.84 20.66
CA PHE A 26 9.93 -42.62 19.62
C PHE A 26 9.38 -42.35 18.21
N ILE A 27 8.07 -42.15 18.04
CA ILE A 27 7.47 -41.72 16.76
C ILE A 27 7.96 -40.32 16.39
N SER A 28 8.08 -39.41 17.36
CA SER A 28 8.58 -38.05 17.13
C SER A 28 10.06 -38.03 16.74
N ILE A 29 10.89 -38.87 17.38
CA ILE A 29 12.32 -39.02 17.05
C ILE A 29 12.52 -39.73 15.70
N TRP A 30 11.67 -40.70 15.37
CA TRP A 30 11.67 -41.37 14.08
C TRP A 30 11.23 -40.47 12.92
N LEU A 31 10.27 -39.56 13.16
CA LEU A 31 9.87 -38.52 12.20
C LEU A 31 10.94 -37.43 12.03
N PHE A 32 11.70 -37.11 13.08
CA PHE A 32 12.77 -36.10 13.01
C PHE A 32 14.03 -36.57 12.27
N THR A 33 14.27 -37.88 12.19
CA THR A 33 15.49 -38.44 11.59
C THR A 33 15.36 -38.82 10.12
N ASN A 34 14.13 -38.94 9.58
CA ASN A 34 13.89 -39.42 8.21
C ASN A 34 13.46 -38.36 7.18
N ASN A 35 13.64 -37.07 7.45
CA ASN A 35 13.57 -35.99 6.44
C ASN A 35 12.31 -35.99 5.53
N LEU A 36 11.15 -36.36 6.08
CA LEU A 36 9.84 -36.24 5.44
C LEU A 36 9.10 -35.04 6.05
N VAL A 37 9.47 -33.82 5.62
CA VAL A 37 8.74 -32.60 5.99
C VAL A 37 7.55 -32.45 5.05
N TYR A 38 6.44 -33.12 5.37
CA TYR A 38 5.12 -32.68 4.96
C TYR A 38 4.74 -31.46 5.80
N SER A 39 4.34 -30.41 5.10
CA SER A 39 3.74 -29.17 5.59
C SER A 39 2.73 -29.39 6.72
N ILE A 40 3.02 -28.86 7.92
CA ILE A 40 2.04 -28.72 9.00
C ILE A 40 1.48 -27.28 8.94
N PRO A 41 0.15 -27.10 8.74
CA PRO A 41 -0.46 -25.79 8.67
C PRO A 41 -0.55 -25.13 10.05
N TYR A 42 -0.34 -23.81 10.07
CA TYR A 42 -0.55 -22.93 11.20
C TYR A 42 -2.04 -22.97 11.59
N GLN A 43 -2.38 -23.51 12.75
CA GLN A 43 -3.75 -23.52 13.28
C GLN A 43 -4.13 -22.13 13.81
N PHE A 44 -4.88 -21.38 13.00
CA PHE A 44 -6.03 -20.57 13.40
C PHE A 44 -6.85 -20.35 12.12
N GLY A 45 -7.66 -21.34 11.75
CA GLY A 45 -8.53 -21.27 10.59
C GLY A 45 -9.95 -20.99 11.03
N GLU A 46 -10.43 -19.76 10.85
CA GLU A 46 -11.84 -19.57 10.56
C GLU A 46 -12.17 -20.40 9.31
N PHE A 47 -13.25 -21.19 9.36
CA PHE A 47 -13.66 -21.97 8.19
C PHE A 47 -13.98 -21.01 7.05
N LEU A 48 -13.19 -21.03 5.97
CA LEU A 48 -13.46 -20.24 4.76
C LEU A 48 -14.92 -20.40 4.36
N GLN A 49 -15.68 -19.32 4.50
CA GLN A 49 -17.12 -19.33 4.26
C GLN A 49 -17.40 -19.27 2.76
N ILE A 50 -18.58 -19.71 2.33
CA ILE A 50 -18.99 -19.66 0.92
C ILE A 50 -18.91 -18.21 0.38
N ASN A 51 -19.24 -17.22 1.20
CA ASN A 51 -19.22 -15.81 0.82
C ASN A 51 -17.79 -15.31 0.53
N GLU A 52 -16.83 -15.68 1.37
CA GLU A 52 -15.41 -15.35 1.19
C GLU A 52 -14.85 -16.04 -0.05
N ALA A 53 -15.16 -17.33 -0.22
CA ALA A 53 -14.75 -18.07 -1.41
C ALA A 53 -15.37 -17.49 -2.69
N ALA A 54 -16.61 -17.02 -2.64
CA ALA A 54 -17.27 -16.37 -3.78
C ALA A 54 -16.58 -15.06 -4.16
N ASN A 55 -16.18 -14.24 -3.17
CA ASN A 55 -15.40 -13.03 -3.41
C ASN A 55 -14.06 -13.33 -4.06
N LEU A 56 -13.34 -14.36 -3.58
CA LEU A 56 -12.06 -14.78 -4.15
C LEU A 56 -12.22 -15.34 -5.58
N LEU A 57 -13.24 -16.15 -5.83
CA LEU A 57 -13.54 -16.67 -7.17
C LEU A 57 -13.91 -15.55 -8.15
N TYR A 58 -14.64 -14.53 -7.69
CA TYR A 58 -14.92 -13.33 -8.48
C TYR A 58 -13.62 -12.55 -8.77
N ARG A 59 -12.83 -12.27 -7.73
CA ARG A 59 -11.54 -11.55 -7.85
C ARG A 59 -10.61 -12.22 -8.84
N TYR A 60 -10.49 -13.54 -8.79
CA TYR A 60 -9.60 -14.30 -9.66
C TYR A 60 -10.19 -14.60 -11.06
N GLY A 61 -11.40 -14.11 -11.36
CA GLY A 61 -12.01 -14.17 -12.70
C GLY A 61 -12.78 -15.46 -13.02
N TYR A 62 -13.14 -16.26 -12.02
CA TYR A 62 -13.87 -17.52 -12.21
C TYR A 62 -15.39 -17.37 -12.08
N MET A 63 -15.85 -16.28 -11.46
CA MET A 63 -17.26 -15.97 -11.23
C MET A 63 -17.62 -14.58 -11.77
N ASP A 64 -18.82 -14.44 -12.34
CA ASP A 64 -19.35 -13.15 -12.81
C ASP A 64 -20.15 -12.45 -11.69
N ASP A 65 -20.37 -11.13 -11.82
CA ASP A 65 -21.13 -10.33 -10.86
C ASP A 65 -22.61 -10.78 -10.77
N TYR A 66 -23.02 -11.27 -9.60
CA TYR A 66 -24.36 -11.84 -9.34
C TYR A 66 -25.47 -10.77 -9.35
N SER A 67 -25.14 -9.49 -9.12
CA SER A 67 -26.13 -8.40 -9.10
C SER A 67 -26.76 -8.12 -10.47
N LYS A 68 -26.07 -8.50 -11.56
CA LYS A 68 -26.53 -8.30 -12.94
C LYS A 68 -27.37 -9.44 -13.48
N THR A 69 -27.32 -10.63 -12.88
CA THR A 69 -27.98 -11.82 -13.43
C THR A 69 -29.41 -12.02 -12.92
N HIS A 70 -29.81 -11.35 -11.84
CA HIS A 70 -31.10 -11.58 -11.17
C HIS A 70 -32.09 -10.39 -11.16
N ASN A 71 -31.75 -9.25 -11.77
CA ASN A 71 -32.70 -8.15 -11.96
C ASN A 71 -33.44 -8.28 -13.31
N ASN A 72 -34.23 -9.34 -13.44
CA ASN A 72 -35.24 -9.49 -14.50
C ASN A 72 -36.64 -9.08 -14.02
N ASN A 73 -36.75 -7.99 -13.26
CA ASN A 73 -38.03 -7.34 -13.00
C ASN A 73 -38.00 -5.92 -13.57
N HIS A 74 -38.93 -5.68 -14.49
CA HIS A 74 -39.22 -4.40 -15.13
C HIS A 74 -39.03 -3.21 -14.19
N ASN A 75 -37.97 -2.43 -14.41
CA ASN A 75 -37.97 -1.02 -14.06
C ASN A 75 -37.41 -0.24 -15.25
N ASN A 76 -38.30 0.55 -15.83
CA ASN A 76 -38.09 1.40 -16.98
C ASN A 76 -36.87 2.31 -16.79
N GLY A 77 -35.88 2.20 -17.68
CA GLY A 77 -35.18 3.32 -18.31
C GLY A 77 -34.52 4.41 -17.45
N ASN A 78 -34.44 4.30 -16.12
CA ASN A 78 -33.74 5.28 -15.30
C ASN A 78 -32.28 4.88 -15.09
N PRO A 79 -31.33 5.81 -15.28
CA PRO A 79 -29.94 5.60 -14.91
C PRO A 79 -29.84 5.18 -13.45
N ILE A 80 -29.09 4.11 -13.19
CA ILE A 80 -28.63 3.78 -11.85
C ILE A 80 -27.77 4.97 -11.38
N PRO A 81 -27.96 5.51 -10.18
CA PRO A 81 -27.15 6.62 -9.67
C PRO A 81 -25.65 6.27 -9.73
N PRO A 82 -24.75 7.25 -9.97
CA PRO A 82 -23.31 7.00 -10.06
C PRO A 82 -22.65 6.55 -8.75
N ASP A 83 -23.43 6.48 -7.66
CA ASP A 83 -23.01 6.23 -6.29
C ASP A 83 -23.04 4.74 -5.89
N ARG A 84 -22.87 3.82 -6.85
CA ARG A 84 -22.65 2.40 -6.54
C ARG A 84 -21.38 1.92 -7.20
N ASN A 85 -20.35 1.76 -6.38
CA ASN A 85 -19.09 1.13 -6.75
C ASN A 85 -19.36 -0.33 -7.17
N PRO A 86 -18.90 -0.80 -8.35
CA PRO A 86 -19.03 -2.21 -8.77
C PRO A 86 -18.42 -3.22 -7.78
N TYR A 87 -17.59 -2.78 -6.85
CA TYR A 87 -16.95 -3.59 -5.82
C TYR A 87 -17.56 -3.36 -4.41
N GLU A 88 -18.59 -2.53 -4.29
CA GLU A 88 -19.43 -2.47 -3.08
C GLU A 88 -20.53 -3.53 -3.04
N SER A 89 -20.62 -4.41 -4.04
CA SER A 89 -21.36 -5.64 -3.86
C SER A 89 -20.60 -6.50 -2.85
N LYS A 90 -20.83 -6.30 -1.55
CA LYS A 90 -20.87 -7.44 -0.64
C LYS A 90 -21.73 -8.46 -1.37
N PHE A 91 -21.17 -9.62 -1.73
CA PHE A 91 -21.97 -10.78 -2.08
C PHE A 91 -22.74 -11.15 -0.82
N LEU A 92 -23.87 -10.45 -0.61
CA LEU A 92 -24.80 -10.73 0.43
C LEU A 92 -25.59 -11.94 -0.07
N TYR A 93 -24.97 -13.12 -0.01
CA TYR A 93 -25.80 -14.30 0.19
C TYR A 93 -26.56 -14.02 1.49
N PRO A 94 -27.90 -14.03 1.46
CA PRO A 94 -28.65 -13.93 2.69
C PRO A 94 -28.09 -14.98 3.65
N ASP A 95 -27.82 -14.60 4.91
CA ASP A 95 -27.30 -15.41 6.03
C ASP A 95 -28.13 -16.70 6.34
N LYS A 96 -29.01 -17.12 5.43
CA LYS A 96 -29.92 -18.25 5.54
C LYS A 96 -29.92 -19.20 4.32
N LEU A 97 -29.00 -19.07 3.35
CA LEU A 97 -28.77 -20.15 2.39
C LEU A 97 -27.74 -21.11 2.98
N SER A 98 -28.26 -22.22 3.49
CA SER A 98 -27.52 -23.24 4.22
C SER A 98 -26.22 -23.65 3.53
N LEU A 99 -25.19 -23.86 4.36
CA LEU A 99 -23.90 -24.54 4.11
C LEU A 99 -23.99 -25.90 3.36
N THR A 100 -25.18 -26.31 2.93
CA THR A 100 -25.49 -27.61 2.33
C THR A 100 -25.75 -27.54 0.82
N ASN A 101 -26.10 -26.38 0.22
CA ASN A 101 -26.35 -26.31 -1.23
C ASN A 101 -26.07 -24.91 -1.86
N PRO A 102 -24.84 -24.63 -2.33
CA PRO A 102 -24.50 -23.38 -3.00
C PRO A 102 -25.18 -23.25 -4.38
N PRO A 103 -25.38 -22.02 -4.91
CA PRO A 103 -25.93 -21.81 -6.25
C PRO A 103 -25.11 -22.50 -7.35
N LYS A 104 -25.76 -22.78 -8.49
CA LYS A 104 -25.14 -23.44 -9.63
C LYS A 104 -23.96 -22.63 -10.18
N GLU A 105 -24.07 -21.31 -10.15
CA GLU A 105 -23.07 -20.33 -10.58
C GLU A 105 -21.79 -20.46 -9.75
N PHE A 106 -21.94 -20.52 -8.42
CA PHE A 106 -20.82 -20.73 -7.49
C PHE A 106 -20.13 -22.07 -7.76
N ASN A 107 -20.91 -23.16 -7.82
CA ASN A 107 -20.35 -24.50 -8.07
C ASN A 107 -19.64 -24.56 -9.44
N ASN A 108 -20.14 -23.84 -10.45
CA ASN A 108 -19.47 -23.74 -11.76
C ASN A 108 -18.17 -22.93 -11.69
N ALA A 109 -18.13 -21.84 -10.93
CA ALA A 109 -16.91 -21.07 -10.70
C ALA A 109 -15.85 -21.95 -10.02
N VAL A 110 -16.23 -22.70 -8.99
CA VAL A 110 -15.35 -23.69 -8.34
C VAL A 110 -14.82 -24.72 -9.33
N ARG A 111 -15.67 -25.28 -10.21
CA ARG A 111 -15.21 -26.22 -11.26
C ARG A 111 -14.20 -25.58 -12.23
N LYS A 112 -14.38 -24.31 -12.58
CA LYS A 112 -13.44 -23.59 -13.46
C LYS A 112 -12.09 -23.42 -12.76
N PHE A 113 -12.09 -23.02 -11.49
CA PHE A 113 -10.89 -22.88 -10.67
C PHE A 113 -10.16 -24.22 -10.52
N GLN A 114 -10.87 -25.28 -10.13
CA GLN A 114 -10.32 -26.63 -9.98
C GLN A 114 -9.70 -27.13 -11.29
N ARG A 115 -10.38 -26.93 -12.42
CA ARG A 115 -9.87 -27.30 -13.75
C ARG A 115 -8.59 -26.53 -14.09
N HIS A 116 -8.50 -25.24 -13.74
CA HIS A 116 -7.33 -24.43 -14.04
C HIS A 116 -6.09 -24.91 -13.28
N TYR A 117 -6.26 -25.31 -12.02
CA TYR A 117 -5.16 -25.78 -11.15
C TYR A 117 -5.02 -27.30 -11.07
N ASN A 118 -5.65 -28.04 -11.98
CA ASN A 118 -5.61 -29.50 -12.04
C ASN A 118 -6.03 -30.20 -10.72
N LEU A 119 -6.96 -29.60 -9.98
CA LEU A 119 -7.61 -30.21 -8.82
C LEU A 119 -8.74 -31.15 -9.27
N PRO A 120 -9.17 -32.10 -8.41
CA PRO A 120 -10.39 -32.87 -8.65
C PRO A 120 -11.58 -31.94 -8.92
N ILE A 121 -12.23 -32.10 -10.08
CA ILE A 121 -13.33 -31.23 -10.51
C ILE A 121 -14.64 -31.64 -9.82
N THR A 122 -14.76 -31.34 -8.53
CA THR A 122 -15.92 -31.66 -7.70
C THR A 122 -17.01 -30.59 -7.79
N GLY A 123 -16.62 -29.34 -8.07
CA GLY A 123 -17.49 -28.17 -7.94
C GLY A 123 -17.87 -27.85 -6.50
N LYS A 124 -17.15 -28.43 -5.53
CA LYS A 124 -17.32 -28.20 -4.09
C LYS A 124 -16.04 -27.58 -3.54
N LEU A 125 -16.15 -26.79 -2.47
CA LEU A 125 -15.00 -26.31 -1.71
C LEU A 125 -14.42 -27.46 -0.85
N ASP A 126 -13.82 -28.45 -1.51
CA ASP A 126 -13.00 -29.45 -0.82
C ASP A 126 -11.74 -28.81 -0.21
N GLU A 127 -11.11 -29.52 0.72
CA GLU A 127 -9.98 -29.01 1.51
C GLU A 127 -8.82 -28.52 0.63
N ALA A 128 -8.49 -29.28 -0.42
CA ALA A 128 -7.48 -28.89 -1.40
C ALA A 128 -7.85 -27.59 -2.13
N THR A 129 -9.11 -27.44 -2.56
CA THR A 129 -9.59 -26.22 -3.20
C THR A 129 -9.56 -25.02 -2.26
N LYS A 130 -10.00 -25.20 -1.00
CA LYS A 130 -9.98 -24.12 0.01
C LYS A 130 -8.55 -23.66 0.29
N ASN A 131 -7.65 -24.60 0.57
CA ASN A 131 -6.27 -24.31 0.89
C ASN A 131 -5.57 -23.57 -0.24
N LEU A 132 -5.84 -23.97 -1.49
CA LEU A 132 -5.27 -23.28 -2.66
C LEU A 132 -5.92 -21.91 -2.89
N LEU A 133 -7.21 -21.73 -2.63
CA LEU A 133 -7.90 -20.47 -2.85
C LEU A 133 -7.43 -19.34 -1.91
N ILE A 134 -7.05 -19.69 -0.67
CA ILE A 134 -6.54 -18.75 0.36
C ILE A 134 -5.00 -18.68 0.41
N SER A 135 -4.31 -19.49 -0.39
CA SER A 135 -2.86 -19.51 -0.39
C SER A 135 -2.30 -18.16 -0.86
N PRO A 136 -1.22 -17.64 -0.21
CA PRO A 136 -0.61 -16.37 -0.59
C PRO A 136 -0.34 -16.26 -2.10
N ARG A 137 -0.87 -15.21 -2.75
CA ARG A 137 -0.84 -15.06 -4.20
C ARG A 137 -0.98 -13.61 -4.67
N CYS A 138 -0.81 -13.38 -5.96
CA CYS A 138 -1.16 -12.14 -6.64
C CYS A 138 -2.69 -11.95 -6.70
N GLY A 139 -3.11 -10.69 -6.55
CA GLY A 139 -4.50 -10.23 -6.54
C GLY A 139 -5.12 -10.07 -7.93
N ASN A 140 -4.33 -10.17 -9.00
CA ASN A 140 -4.81 -10.10 -10.38
C ASN A 140 -5.63 -11.35 -10.77
N PRO A 141 -6.58 -11.22 -11.73
CA PRO A 141 -7.37 -12.35 -12.19
C PRO A 141 -6.55 -13.34 -13.03
N ASP A 142 -6.82 -14.64 -12.84
CA ASP A 142 -6.22 -15.73 -13.64
C ASP A 142 -6.84 -15.82 -15.03
N GLN A 143 -8.14 -15.49 -15.11
CA GLN A 143 -8.93 -15.50 -16.34
C GLN A 143 -9.49 -14.10 -16.59
N GLN A 144 -9.30 -13.60 -17.81
CA GLN A 144 -9.91 -12.33 -18.20
C GLN A 144 -11.44 -12.50 -18.28
N ILE A 145 -12.18 -11.63 -17.60
CA ILE A 145 -13.64 -11.51 -17.73
C ILE A 145 -13.93 -11.09 -19.19
N ASN A 146 -14.71 -11.87 -19.93
CA ASN A 146 -15.09 -11.56 -21.31
C ASN A 146 -15.90 -10.25 -21.36
N LEU A 147 -15.25 -9.11 -21.60
CA LEU A 147 -15.88 -7.79 -21.84
C LEU A 147 -16.60 -7.70 -23.22
N LYS A 148 -17.08 -8.81 -23.78
CA LYS A 148 -17.82 -8.83 -25.05
C LYS A 148 -19.25 -8.25 -24.94
N GLN A 149 -19.73 -7.93 -23.74
CA GLN A 149 -21.08 -7.41 -23.51
C GLN A 149 -21.15 -5.91 -23.17
N SER A 150 -20.02 -5.21 -23.05
CA SER A 150 -19.99 -3.76 -22.76
C SER A 150 -20.00 -2.87 -24.02
N SER A 151 -19.89 -3.45 -25.23
CA SER A 151 -19.90 -2.71 -26.50
C SER A 151 -21.28 -2.10 -26.87
N THR A 152 -22.36 -2.47 -26.17
CA THR A 152 -23.70 -1.88 -26.35
C THR A 152 -24.01 -0.70 -25.42
N LEU A 153 -23.11 -0.39 -24.48
CA LEU A 153 -23.25 0.76 -23.57
C LEU A 153 -22.53 2.02 -24.08
N LEU A 154 -21.46 1.86 -24.86
CA LEU A 154 -20.73 2.97 -25.47
C LEU A 154 -21.49 3.66 -26.64
N SER A 155 -22.50 3.00 -27.22
CA SER A 155 -23.34 3.58 -28.28
C SER A 155 -24.62 4.27 -27.78
N LYS A 156 -24.91 4.23 -26.46
CA LYS A 156 -26.12 4.83 -25.87
C LYS A 156 -25.85 6.04 -24.96
N LEU A 157 -24.60 6.38 -24.69
CA LEU A 157 -24.23 7.65 -24.08
C LEU A 157 -24.21 8.73 -25.18
N LYS A 158 -25.35 9.39 -25.39
CA LYS A 158 -25.41 10.64 -26.16
C LYS A 158 -24.60 11.71 -25.43
N PHE A 159 -23.31 11.79 -25.70
CA PHE A 159 -22.57 13.05 -25.57
C PHE A 159 -22.75 13.81 -26.88
N GLY A 160 -23.29 15.03 -26.79
CA GLY A 160 -23.50 15.90 -27.94
C GLY A 160 -22.17 16.32 -28.57
N SER A 161 -21.77 15.65 -29.64
CA SER A 161 -21.28 16.21 -30.90
C SER A 161 -20.88 15.05 -31.82
N THR A 162 -21.34 15.13 -33.07
CA THR A 162 -21.41 14.08 -34.09
C THR A 162 -20.07 13.44 -34.47
N PHE A 163 -19.93 12.13 -34.25
CA PHE A 163 -19.04 11.27 -35.04
C PHE A 163 -19.75 9.96 -35.38
N HIS A 164 -20.02 9.74 -36.68
CA HIS A 164 -20.61 8.53 -37.22
C HIS A 164 -19.57 7.42 -37.31
N PHE A 165 -19.78 6.30 -36.61
CA PHE A 165 -19.07 5.04 -36.88
C PHE A 165 -19.92 4.19 -37.84
N ASN A 166 -19.45 4.03 -39.07
CA ASN A 166 -20.00 3.07 -40.02
C ASN A 166 -19.28 1.73 -39.77
N HIS A 167 -20.00 0.71 -39.32
CA HIS A 167 -19.47 -0.64 -39.15
C HIS A 167 -20.26 -1.60 -40.04
N ASN A 168 -19.72 -1.85 -41.24
CA ASN A 168 -20.09 -3.00 -42.05
C ASN A 168 -18.96 -4.02 -41.94
N TYR A 169 -19.13 -5.02 -41.08
CA TYR A 169 -18.56 -6.35 -41.31
C TYR A 169 -19.53 -7.38 -40.73
N SER A 170 -20.31 -7.99 -41.62
CA SER A 170 -20.92 -9.29 -41.36
C SER A 170 -19.82 -10.35 -41.43
N LEU A 171 -19.98 -11.46 -40.70
CA LEU A 171 -19.60 -12.80 -41.18
C LEU A 171 -20.20 -13.89 -40.25
N THR A 172 -21.26 -14.47 -40.79
CA THR A 172 -21.82 -15.83 -40.65
C THR A 172 -21.24 -16.79 -39.62
N VAL A 173 -22.10 -17.22 -38.69
CA VAL A 173 -21.97 -18.44 -37.88
C VAL A 173 -22.43 -19.62 -38.74
N GLN A 174 -21.54 -20.58 -39.01
CA GLN A 174 -21.95 -21.93 -39.39
C GLN A 174 -21.83 -22.85 -38.17
N ASN A 175 -23.00 -23.35 -37.75
CA ASN A 175 -23.15 -24.46 -36.81
C ASN A 175 -22.54 -25.74 -37.40
N ALA A 176 -21.86 -26.53 -36.56
CA ALA A 176 -21.64 -27.95 -36.83
C ALA A 176 -21.62 -28.74 -35.52
N ASN A 177 -22.71 -29.49 -35.29
CA ASN A 177 -22.71 -30.72 -34.49
C ASN A 177 -21.93 -31.79 -35.28
N ASN A 178 -21.01 -32.52 -34.64
CA ASN A 178 -20.91 -33.98 -34.72
C ASN A 178 -19.71 -34.57 -33.96
N ASN A 179 -19.95 -35.76 -33.44
CA ASN A 179 -19.03 -36.69 -32.76
C ASN A 179 -17.78 -37.03 -33.60
N ASN A 180 -16.62 -37.15 -32.95
CA ASN A 180 -15.66 -38.25 -33.16
C ASN A 180 -14.45 -38.18 -32.20
N HIS A 181 -14.00 -39.37 -31.78
CA HIS A 181 -12.84 -39.64 -30.95
C HIS A 181 -11.50 -39.37 -31.66
N ASN A 182 -10.50 -39.06 -30.81
CA ASN A 182 -9.04 -39.21 -30.95
C ASN A 182 -8.22 -38.14 -31.70
N GLU A 183 -7.16 -37.74 -30.99
CA GLU A 183 -5.97 -36.97 -31.36
C GLU A 183 -6.16 -35.57 -31.95
N ARG A 184 -6.18 -34.55 -31.07
CA ARG A 184 -5.76 -33.20 -31.45
C ARG A 184 -4.92 -32.58 -30.34
N LEU A 185 -3.60 -32.64 -30.55
CA LEU A 185 -2.55 -31.67 -30.18
C LEU A 185 -2.96 -30.70 -29.07
N LEU A 186 -2.27 -30.77 -27.93
CA LEU A 186 -2.22 -29.76 -26.88
C LEU A 186 -1.88 -28.38 -27.49
N LYS A 187 -2.88 -27.71 -28.06
CA LYS A 187 -2.81 -26.31 -28.47
C LYS A 187 -2.71 -25.52 -27.18
N ARG A 188 -1.48 -25.10 -26.84
CA ARG A 188 -1.18 -24.08 -25.82
C ARG A 188 -2.28 -23.01 -25.89
N GLN A 189 -3.11 -22.92 -24.85
CA GLN A 189 -4.00 -21.76 -24.70
C GLN A 189 -3.11 -20.52 -24.74
N LYS A 190 -3.41 -19.57 -25.63
CA LYS A 190 -2.57 -18.39 -25.85
C LYS A 190 -2.51 -17.58 -24.55
N ARG A 191 -1.32 -17.47 -23.96
CA ARG A 191 -1.01 -16.96 -22.61
C ARG A 191 -0.67 -15.45 -22.57
N TYR A 192 -1.17 -14.70 -23.54
CA TYR A 192 -0.90 -13.27 -23.70
C TYR A 192 -2.11 -12.60 -24.34
N LEU A 193 -2.33 -11.32 -24.05
CA LEU A 193 -3.02 -10.41 -24.96
C LEU A 193 -2.15 -10.17 -26.21
N ILE A 194 -1.93 -11.20 -27.04
CA ILE A 194 -1.53 -10.95 -28.43
C ILE A 194 -2.82 -10.59 -29.16
N GLY A 195 -3.08 -9.29 -29.30
CA GLY A 195 -4.12 -8.83 -30.23
C GLY A 195 -5.05 -7.73 -29.73
N ASP A 196 -4.81 -7.11 -28.57
CA ASP A 196 -5.15 -5.68 -28.49
C ASP A 196 -3.81 -4.95 -28.48
N GLU A 197 -3.51 -4.22 -29.56
CA GLU A 197 -2.34 -3.33 -29.64
C GLU A 197 -2.32 -2.30 -28.48
N LYS A 198 -3.38 -2.30 -27.66
CA LYS A 198 -3.69 -1.39 -26.59
C LYS A 198 -3.21 -1.80 -25.18
N MET A 199 -2.63 -2.97 -24.95
CA MET A 199 -2.21 -3.37 -23.58
C MET A 199 -0.69 -3.54 -23.42
N LYS A 200 0.06 -2.64 -24.06
CA LYS A 200 1.52 -2.55 -23.99
C LYS A 200 1.94 -1.09 -23.97
N TRP A 201 3.11 -0.80 -23.41
CA TRP A 201 3.69 0.53 -23.54
C TRP A 201 4.10 0.80 -24.99
N THR A 202 3.69 1.96 -25.49
CA THR A 202 4.13 2.48 -26.80
C THR A 202 5.50 3.14 -26.71
N LYS A 203 5.81 3.74 -25.56
CA LYS A 203 7.11 4.32 -25.24
C LYS A 203 8.14 3.26 -24.88
N LYS A 204 9.40 3.56 -25.17
CA LYS A 204 10.55 2.69 -24.88
C LYS A 204 11.28 3.03 -23.60
N GLN A 205 11.16 4.27 -23.13
CA GLN A 205 11.64 4.70 -21.83
C GLN A 205 10.44 4.85 -20.89
N LEU A 206 10.48 4.14 -19.78
CA LEU A 206 9.47 4.14 -18.73
C LEU A 206 10.06 4.78 -17.48
N THR A 207 9.30 5.70 -16.91
CA THR A 207 9.59 6.32 -15.62
C THR A 207 8.91 5.55 -14.50
N TRP A 208 9.57 5.41 -13.36
CA TRP A 208 8.98 4.78 -12.18
C TRP A 208 9.27 5.60 -10.93
N GLN A 209 8.38 5.50 -9.95
CA GLN A 209 8.54 6.15 -8.65
C GLN A 209 7.87 5.35 -7.52
N ILE A 210 8.39 5.49 -6.30
CA ILE A 210 7.81 4.88 -5.10
C ILE A 210 7.06 5.93 -4.29
N GLN A 211 5.73 5.88 -4.26
CA GLN A 211 4.89 6.87 -3.59
C GLN A 211 4.60 6.53 -2.11
N SER A 212 4.52 5.24 -1.77
CA SER A 212 4.55 4.76 -0.38
C SER A 212 5.61 3.68 -0.22
N TYR A 213 6.05 3.49 1.02
CA TYR A 213 7.01 2.46 1.41
C TYR A 213 6.36 1.58 2.49
N PRO A 214 6.85 0.35 2.72
CA PRO A 214 6.37 -0.48 3.82
C PRO A 214 6.38 0.28 5.14
N SER A 215 5.25 0.26 5.87
CA SER A 215 5.13 1.04 7.11
C SER A 215 5.86 0.39 8.29
N HIS A 216 5.93 -0.94 8.30
CA HIS A 216 6.40 -1.71 9.46
C HIS A 216 7.39 -2.83 9.13
N SER A 217 7.73 -3.03 7.85
CA SER A 217 8.48 -4.19 7.40
C SER A 217 9.41 -3.80 6.24
N LEU A 218 10.71 -3.61 6.52
CA LEU A 218 11.76 -3.12 5.59
C LEU A 218 11.94 -1.59 5.55
N SER A 219 13.20 -1.13 5.47
CA SER A 219 13.51 0.31 5.37
C SER A 219 13.36 0.85 3.96
N ARG A 220 13.13 2.17 3.83
CA ARG A 220 13.01 2.83 2.52
C ARG A 220 14.21 2.59 1.62
N VAL A 221 15.42 2.64 2.20
CA VAL A 221 16.66 2.38 1.47
C VAL A 221 16.68 0.96 0.91
N ARG A 222 16.24 -0.02 1.72
CA ARG A 222 16.18 -1.41 1.29
C ARG A 222 15.06 -1.67 0.30
N ALA A 223 13.86 -1.12 0.54
CA ALA A 223 12.74 -1.20 -0.40
C ALA A 223 13.08 -0.54 -1.75
N HIS A 224 13.69 0.64 -1.74
CA HIS A 224 14.21 1.30 -2.94
C HIS A 224 15.24 0.43 -3.66
N ALA A 225 16.20 -0.13 -2.94
CA ALA A 225 17.18 -1.05 -3.51
C ALA A 225 16.52 -2.30 -4.12
N VAL A 226 15.47 -2.83 -3.49
CA VAL A 226 14.67 -3.93 -4.04
C VAL A 226 14.02 -3.52 -5.37
N PHE A 227 13.33 -2.38 -5.44
CA PHE A 227 12.69 -1.94 -6.68
C PHE A 227 13.69 -1.62 -7.78
N GLN A 228 14.80 -0.95 -7.45
CA GLN A 228 15.90 -0.73 -8.41
C GLN A 228 16.44 -2.07 -8.94
N HIS A 229 16.61 -3.06 -8.08
CA HIS A 229 17.03 -4.41 -8.47
C HIS A 229 16.01 -5.09 -9.37
N THR A 230 14.71 -5.04 -9.06
CA THR A 230 13.66 -5.69 -9.87
C THR A 230 13.45 -5.01 -11.23
N PHE A 231 13.55 -3.68 -11.32
CA PHE A 231 13.60 -2.99 -12.61
C PHE A 231 14.83 -3.41 -13.43
N ASN A 232 16.00 -3.58 -12.80
CA ASN A 232 17.19 -4.08 -13.46
C ASN A 232 17.03 -5.52 -13.96
N LEU A 233 16.33 -6.39 -13.22
CA LEU A 233 16.03 -7.77 -13.64
C LEU A 233 15.26 -7.79 -14.98
N TRP A 234 14.18 -7.00 -15.09
CA TRP A 234 13.43 -6.90 -16.34
C TRP A 234 14.23 -6.20 -17.45
N SER A 235 14.90 -5.09 -17.13
CA SER A 235 15.71 -4.30 -18.08
C SER A 235 16.76 -5.13 -18.82
N ARG A 236 17.33 -6.15 -18.18
CA ARG A 236 18.33 -7.04 -18.79
C ARG A 236 17.83 -7.84 -19.97
N VAL A 237 16.54 -8.20 -19.98
CA VAL A 237 15.99 -9.15 -20.95
C VAL A 237 15.10 -8.48 -21.99
N VAL A 238 14.67 -7.23 -21.75
CA VAL A 238 13.71 -6.50 -22.57
C VAL A 238 14.30 -5.22 -23.18
N ASN A 239 13.83 -4.87 -24.39
CA ASN A 239 14.09 -3.59 -25.04
C ASN A 239 13.16 -2.47 -24.51
N LEU A 240 13.25 -2.18 -23.20
CA LEU A 240 12.65 -1.03 -22.49
C LEU A 240 13.62 -0.47 -21.46
N ASP A 241 13.79 0.84 -21.41
CA ASP A 241 14.63 1.51 -20.42
C ASP A 241 13.79 1.97 -19.23
N PHE A 242 14.29 1.77 -18.02
CA PHE A 242 13.61 2.19 -16.79
C PHE A 242 14.41 3.29 -16.12
N VAL A 243 13.76 4.42 -15.87
CA VAL A 243 14.35 5.60 -15.26
C VAL A 243 13.58 5.93 -13.99
N GLU A 244 14.28 6.05 -12.88
CA GLU A 244 13.65 6.55 -11.66
C GLU A 244 13.33 8.04 -11.82
N GLU A 245 12.06 8.41 -11.69
CA GLU A 245 11.68 9.82 -11.58
C GLU A 245 11.90 10.27 -10.14
N LYS A 246 12.82 11.24 -9.97
CA LYS A 246 13.22 11.76 -8.67
C LYS A 246 12.39 12.97 -8.25
N ASP A 247 11.75 13.61 -9.23
CA ASP A 247 10.83 14.70 -9.02
C ASP A 247 9.43 14.15 -8.76
N TYR A 248 9.09 13.99 -7.48
CA TYR A 248 7.80 13.47 -7.02
C TYR A 248 6.58 14.33 -7.42
N TYR A 249 6.79 15.53 -7.97
CA TYR A 249 5.70 16.36 -8.52
C TYR A 249 5.36 15.99 -9.97
N LYS A 250 6.21 15.19 -10.64
CA LYS A 250 5.96 14.70 -11.98
C LYS A 250 5.25 13.35 -11.93
N PRO A 251 4.26 13.12 -12.81
CA PRO A 251 3.71 11.78 -12.98
C PRO A 251 4.80 10.85 -13.52
N ALA A 252 4.86 9.64 -12.97
CA ALA A 252 5.65 8.55 -13.52
C ALA A 252 4.71 7.52 -14.16
N ASP A 253 5.28 6.70 -15.03
CA ASP A 253 4.55 5.71 -15.80
C ASP A 253 4.16 4.48 -14.98
N ILE A 254 4.95 4.18 -13.95
CA ILE A 254 4.72 3.09 -13.00
C ILE A 254 4.88 3.68 -11.60
N VAL A 255 3.76 3.81 -10.87
CA VAL A 255 3.79 4.23 -9.47
C VAL A 255 3.68 3.01 -8.56
N ILE A 256 4.64 2.87 -7.66
CA ILE A 256 4.68 1.84 -6.63
C ILE A 256 4.04 2.37 -5.35
N ARG A 257 3.07 1.64 -4.79
CA ARG A 257 2.38 2.01 -3.55
C ARG A 257 2.29 0.83 -2.60
N PHE A 258 2.45 1.12 -1.31
CA PHE A 258 2.06 0.23 -0.22
C PHE A 258 0.79 0.80 0.41
N GLY A 259 -0.19 -0.06 0.68
CA GLY A 259 -1.43 0.30 1.35
C GLY A 259 -2.11 -0.94 1.94
N ALA A 260 -2.98 -0.74 2.93
CA ALA A 260 -3.74 -1.79 3.58
C ALA A 260 -5.24 -1.67 3.25
N GLY A 261 -5.96 -2.79 3.22
CA GLY A 261 -7.42 -2.80 2.98
C GLY A 261 -7.83 -1.98 1.76
N LYS A 262 -8.75 -1.02 1.93
CA LYS A 262 -9.12 -0.06 0.87
C LYS A 262 -8.04 1.01 0.73
N HIS A 263 -7.33 1.03 -0.40
CA HIS A 263 -6.11 1.83 -0.58
C HIS A 263 -6.13 2.73 -1.83
N GLY A 264 -7.30 3.27 -2.19
CA GLY A 264 -7.44 4.31 -3.22
C GLY A 264 -7.79 3.81 -4.61
N ASP A 265 -7.92 2.50 -4.80
CA ASP A 265 -8.48 1.88 -5.99
C ASP A 265 -9.72 1.03 -5.66
N SER A 266 -10.23 0.30 -6.66
CA SER A 266 -11.42 -0.53 -6.52
C SER A 266 -11.13 -1.98 -6.07
N ILE A 267 -9.89 -2.29 -5.69
CA ILE A 267 -9.41 -3.65 -5.43
C ILE A 267 -8.82 -3.70 -4.01
N PRO A 268 -9.61 -3.90 -2.94
CA PRO A 268 -9.08 -3.86 -1.57
C PRO A 268 -8.16 -5.06 -1.24
N PHE A 269 -7.18 -4.87 -0.37
CA PHE A 269 -6.41 -5.97 0.25
C PHE A 269 -7.21 -6.66 1.37
N ASP A 270 -6.84 -7.90 1.69
CA ASP A 270 -7.48 -8.77 2.68
C ASP A 270 -6.70 -8.91 3.99
N GLY A 271 -5.61 -8.15 4.15
CA GLY A 271 -4.75 -8.17 5.32
C GLY A 271 -3.68 -9.25 5.23
N ALA A 272 -2.93 -9.47 6.32
CA ALA A 272 -1.78 -10.38 6.30
C ALA A 272 -2.13 -11.81 5.82
N GLY A 273 -1.46 -12.27 4.76
CA GLY A 273 -1.76 -13.52 4.07
C GLY A 273 -2.40 -13.26 2.70
N GLY A 274 -3.16 -14.23 2.19
CA GLY A 274 -4.06 -14.01 1.06
C GLY A 274 -3.46 -13.30 -0.15
N VAL A 275 -3.92 -12.08 -0.42
CA VAL A 275 -3.48 -11.27 -1.56
C VAL A 275 -2.30 -10.39 -1.17
N LEU A 276 -1.14 -10.67 -1.76
CA LEU A 276 0.10 -9.97 -1.40
C LEU A 276 0.25 -8.61 -2.08
N ALA A 277 -0.21 -8.51 -3.32
CA ALA A 277 -0.04 -7.35 -4.18
C ALA A 277 -0.94 -7.48 -5.42
N HIS A 278 -1.09 -6.40 -6.17
CA HIS A 278 -1.65 -6.40 -7.52
C HIS A 278 -1.06 -5.27 -8.37
N ALA A 279 -1.18 -5.38 -9.68
CA ALA A 279 -0.71 -4.35 -10.60
C ALA A 279 -1.61 -4.20 -11.84
N TYR A 280 -1.70 -2.96 -12.31
CA TYR A 280 -2.47 -2.60 -13.49
C TYR A 280 -1.66 -2.79 -14.77
N TYR A 281 -2.34 -3.28 -15.80
CA TYR A 281 -1.74 -3.41 -17.13
C TYR A 281 -1.48 -2.04 -17.78
N PRO A 282 -0.51 -1.94 -18.71
CA PRO A 282 -0.33 -0.74 -19.52
C PRO A 282 -1.59 -0.45 -20.34
N THR A 283 -2.02 0.80 -20.39
CA THR A 283 -3.08 1.26 -21.30
C THR A 283 -2.55 2.42 -22.17
N PRO A 284 -2.99 2.58 -23.43
CA PRO A 284 -2.31 3.46 -24.39
C PRO A 284 -2.68 4.92 -24.24
N ASP A 285 -3.71 5.20 -23.45
CA ASP A 285 -4.30 6.51 -23.31
C ASP A 285 -4.36 6.83 -21.82
N ASN A 286 -4.02 8.08 -21.45
CA ASN A 286 -4.06 8.64 -20.09
C ASN A 286 -5.49 8.69 -19.48
N VAL A 287 -6.40 7.84 -19.96
CA VAL A 287 -7.80 7.70 -19.56
C VAL A 287 -7.91 7.02 -18.20
N TYR A 288 -6.93 6.21 -17.79
CA TYR A 288 -6.89 5.55 -16.49
C TYR A 288 -5.70 6.02 -15.66
N SER A 289 -5.98 6.60 -14.48
CA SER A 289 -4.98 7.17 -13.57
C SER A 289 -4.03 6.16 -12.93
N PHE A 290 -4.27 4.86 -13.09
CA PHE A 290 -3.49 3.77 -12.48
C PHE A 290 -2.75 2.90 -13.49
N SER A 291 -2.71 3.29 -14.78
CA SER A 291 -2.06 2.50 -15.83
C SER A 291 -0.61 2.16 -15.46
N GLY A 292 -0.29 0.88 -15.30
CA GLY A 292 1.05 0.43 -14.89
C GLY A 292 1.34 0.43 -13.39
N ASP A 293 0.50 1.04 -12.55
CA ASP A 293 0.73 1.14 -11.11
C ASP A 293 0.73 -0.25 -10.45
N ALA A 294 1.57 -0.42 -9.43
CA ALA A 294 1.67 -1.65 -8.65
C ALA A 294 1.48 -1.34 -7.17
N HIS A 295 0.55 -2.05 -6.55
CA HIS A 295 0.17 -1.90 -5.15
C HIS A 295 0.56 -3.16 -4.36
N PHE A 296 1.13 -2.96 -3.18
CA PHE A 296 1.61 -4.01 -2.29
C PHE A 296 0.84 -3.92 -0.98
N ASP A 297 0.40 -5.07 -0.45
CA ASP A 297 -0.32 -5.11 0.81
C ASP A 297 0.61 -4.70 1.95
N ASP A 298 0.32 -3.57 2.57
CA ASP A 298 1.11 -3.05 3.68
C ASP A 298 0.82 -3.78 4.99
N ASP A 299 -0.16 -4.68 5.06
CA ASP A 299 -0.38 -5.58 6.20
C ASP A 299 0.57 -6.81 6.18
N GLU A 300 1.29 -7.02 5.09
CA GLU A 300 2.31 -8.06 5.00
C GLU A 300 3.65 -7.64 5.62
N ILE A 301 4.35 -8.62 6.21
CA ILE A 301 5.70 -8.39 6.73
C ILE A 301 6.71 -8.61 5.60
N TRP A 302 7.06 -7.55 4.88
CA TRP A 302 8.05 -7.53 3.81
C TRP A 302 9.50 -7.66 4.31
N ASN A 303 10.30 -8.40 3.54
CA ASN A 303 11.74 -8.54 3.73
C ASN A 303 12.44 -8.76 2.38
N ASP A 304 13.74 -8.50 2.33
CA ASP A 304 14.59 -8.63 1.14
C ASP A 304 15.66 -9.73 1.31
N GLY A 305 15.56 -10.56 2.35
CA GLY A 305 16.47 -11.67 2.64
C GLY A 305 15.86 -12.81 3.47
N PRO A 306 16.56 -13.97 3.58
CA PRO A 306 16.05 -15.18 4.23
C PRO A 306 15.32 -14.95 5.55
N HIS A 307 14.05 -15.33 5.59
CA HIS A 307 13.23 -15.26 6.79
C HIS A 307 12.15 -16.35 6.81
N LYS A 308 11.82 -16.89 7.98
CA LYS A 308 10.88 -18.01 8.08
C LYS A 308 9.42 -17.61 7.85
N THR A 309 9.04 -16.38 8.21
CA THR A 309 7.64 -15.93 8.25
C THR A 309 7.34 -14.71 7.39
N HIS A 310 8.37 -14.03 6.85
CA HIS A 310 8.20 -12.79 6.09
C HIS A 310 8.01 -13.07 4.59
N ARG A 311 7.52 -12.07 3.86
CA ARG A 311 7.35 -12.09 2.41
C ARG A 311 8.58 -11.51 1.72
N ASN A 312 9.06 -12.19 0.69
CA ASN A 312 10.19 -11.77 -0.12
C ASN A 312 9.72 -10.69 -1.10
N LEU A 313 10.00 -9.43 -0.79
CA LEU A 313 9.57 -8.29 -1.61
C LEU A 313 10.18 -8.35 -3.02
N ILE A 314 11.39 -8.91 -3.19
CA ILE A 314 12.02 -9.02 -4.52
C ILE A 314 11.18 -9.91 -5.43
N SER A 315 10.68 -11.04 -4.91
CA SER A 315 9.88 -12.00 -5.67
C SER A 315 8.55 -11.38 -6.09
N VAL A 316 7.81 -10.80 -5.13
CA VAL A 316 6.50 -10.20 -5.40
C VAL A 316 6.64 -8.97 -6.29
N ALA A 317 7.61 -8.09 -6.06
CA ALA A 317 7.81 -6.92 -6.91
C ALA A 317 8.23 -7.30 -8.34
N ALA A 318 9.03 -8.35 -8.52
CA ALA A 318 9.35 -8.84 -9.86
C ALA A 318 8.09 -9.35 -10.60
N HIS A 319 7.19 -10.05 -9.90
CA HIS A 319 5.90 -10.51 -10.44
C HIS A 319 5.00 -9.34 -10.85
N GLU A 320 4.73 -8.40 -9.94
CA GLU A 320 3.82 -7.28 -10.19
C GLU A 320 4.34 -6.37 -11.32
N LEU A 321 5.65 -6.13 -11.38
CA LEU A 321 6.23 -5.39 -12.50
C LEU A 321 6.05 -6.10 -13.84
N GLY A 322 5.95 -7.43 -13.87
CA GLY A 322 5.58 -8.14 -15.08
C GLY A 322 4.18 -7.76 -15.57
N HIS A 323 3.21 -7.60 -14.66
CA HIS A 323 1.88 -7.06 -14.98
C HIS A 323 1.92 -5.61 -15.43
N SER A 324 2.67 -4.74 -14.74
CA SER A 324 2.93 -3.36 -15.14
C SER A 324 3.56 -3.24 -16.54
N LEU A 325 4.14 -4.33 -17.05
CA LEU A 325 4.71 -4.43 -18.39
C LEU A 325 3.80 -5.15 -19.39
N GLY A 326 2.67 -5.70 -18.97
CA GLY A 326 1.70 -6.33 -19.86
C GLY A 326 1.69 -7.87 -19.85
N LEU A 327 2.46 -8.51 -18.97
CA LEU A 327 2.40 -9.97 -18.79
C LEU A 327 1.19 -10.37 -17.96
N GLY A 328 0.55 -11.48 -18.32
CA GLY A 328 -0.45 -12.14 -17.49
C GLY A 328 0.16 -13.24 -16.63
N HIS A 329 -0.65 -13.85 -15.78
CA HIS A 329 -0.23 -15.01 -15.00
C HIS A 329 0.24 -16.17 -15.90
N SER A 330 1.35 -16.81 -15.50
CA SER A 330 1.85 -18.04 -16.10
C SER A 330 1.30 -19.27 -15.39
N SER A 331 1.13 -20.35 -16.14
CA SER A 331 0.81 -21.68 -15.60
C SER A 331 2.07 -22.47 -15.21
N VAL A 332 3.27 -21.92 -15.43
CA VAL A 332 4.56 -22.56 -15.13
C VAL A 332 4.94 -22.27 -13.68
N PRO A 333 5.00 -23.25 -12.77
CA PRO A 333 5.24 -23.01 -11.34
C PRO A 333 6.58 -22.36 -10.99
N THR A 334 7.57 -22.46 -11.89
CA THR A 334 8.90 -21.86 -11.73
C THR A 334 9.00 -20.43 -12.28
N ALA A 335 7.99 -19.99 -13.05
CA ALA A 335 7.95 -18.65 -13.60
C ALA A 335 7.66 -17.61 -12.52
N ILE A 336 8.29 -16.43 -12.62
CA ILE A 336 7.99 -15.34 -11.69
C ILE A 336 6.54 -14.91 -11.81
N MET A 337 5.96 -15.01 -13.02
CA MET A 337 4.55 -14.71 -13.28
C MET A 337 3.58 -15.81 -12.81
N TYR A 338 4.04 -16.84 -12.11
CA TYR A 338 3.13 -17.82 -11.49
C TYR A 338 2.29 -17.14 -10.38
N PRO A 339 0.95 -17.30 -10.34
CA PRO A 339 0.09 -16.55 -9.43
C PRO A 339 0.42 -16.74 -7.95
N TYR A 340 0.84 -17.94 -7.56
CA TYR A 340 1.07 -18.28 -6.15
C TYR A 340 2.48 -17.94 -5.70
N TYR A 341 2.55 -17.38 -4.50
CA TYR A 341 3.82 -17.01 -3.88
C TYR A 341 4.60 -18.26 -3.47
N THR A 342 5.74 -18.47 -4.14
CA THR A 342 6.70 -19.49 -3.77
C THR A 342 7.56 -18.94 -2.62
N ARG A 343 7.46 -19.55 -1.43
CA ARG A 343 8.20 -19.16 -0.21
C ARG A 343 9.70 -19.52 -0.32
N THR A 344 10.36 -19.05 -1.38
CA THR A 344 11.79 -19.27 -1.64
C THR A 344 12.59 -18.00 -1.38
N TRP A 345 13.81 -18.21 -0.89
CA TRP A 345 14.83 -17.18 -0.70
C TRP A 345 16.01 -17.37 -1.64
N GLU A 346 15.87 -18.27 -2.62
CA GLU A 346 16.80 -18.32 -3.73
C GLU A 346 16.82 -16.98 -4.47
N LYS A 347 17.97 -16.65 -5.04
CA LYS A 347 18.12 -15.43 -5.82
C LYS A 347 17.11 -15.43 -6.96
N VAL A 348 16.21 -14.45 -6.96
CA VAL A 348 15.15 -14.30 -7.96
C VAL A 348 15.76 -14.22 -9.35
N LYS A 349 15.25 -15.05 -10.25
CA LYS A 349 15.64 -15.14 -11.66
C LYS A 349 14.39 -15.24 -12.50
N LEU A 350 14.42 -14.64 -13.68
CA LEU A 350 13.35 -14.80 -14.67
C LEU A 350 13.45 -16.18 -15.30
N ASP A 351 12.33 -16.90 -15.33
CA ASP A 351 12.23 -18.18 -16.03
C ASP A 351 12.26 -17.96 -17.54
N PRO A 352 12.72 -18.93 -18.35
CA PRO A 352 12.60 -18.86 -19.81
C PRO A 352 11.19 -18.50 -20.31
N ASP A 353 10.13 -18.90 -19.58
CA ASP A 353 8.75 -18.54 -19.92
C ASP A 353 8.48 -17.03 -19.76
N ASP A 354 9.00 -16.42 -18.69
CA ASP A 354 8.90 -14.98 -18.43
C ASP A 354 9.65 -14.18 -19.51
N ILE A 355 10.87 -14.61 -19.82
CA ILE A 355 11.74 -13.99 -20.83
C ILE A 355 11.08 -14.05 -22.21
N ALA A 356 10.59 -15.23 -22.61
CA ALA A 356 9.91 -15.40 -23.89
C ALA A 356 8.66 -14.51 -23.97
N GLY A 357 7.91 -14.40 -22.88
CA GLY A 357 6.72 -13.55 -22.80
C GLY A 357 7.03 -12.07 -22.98
N ILE A 358 7.98 -11.53 -22.22
CA ILE A 358 8.27 -10.11 -22.26
C ILE A 358 8.94 -9.69 -23.58
N GLN A 359 9.78 -10.56 -24.13
CA GLN A 359 10.42 -10.34 -25.43
C GLN A 359 9.43 -10.41 -26.59
N GLN A 360 8.35 -11.17 -26.46
CA GLN A 360 7.28 -11.17 -27.45
C GLN A 360 6.55 -9.83 -27.52
N ILE A 361 6.45 -9.09 -26.40
CA ILE A 361 5.78 -7.78 -26.35
C ILE A 361 6.70 -6.66 -26.86
N TYR A 362 7.95 -6.62 -26.39
CA TYR A 362 8.84 -5.46 -26.59
C TYR A 362 10.13 -5.74 -27.38
N GLY A 363 10.45 -7.02 -27.62
CA GLY A 363 11.73 -7.47 -28.17
C GLY A 363 12.81 -7.69 -27.12
N ALA A 364 13.84 -8.45 -27.48
CA ALA A 364 15.02 -8.72 -26.64
C ALA A 364 15.86 -7.45 -26.42
N ALA A 365 16.51 -7.36 -25.26
CA ALA A 365 17.40 -6.26 -24.92
C ALA A 365 18.52 -6.09 -25.96
N LYS A 366 18.85 -4.83 -26.28
CA LYS A 366 19.91 -4.49 -27.23
C LYS A 366 21.29 -4.78 -26.62
N PRO A 367 22.27 -5.24 -27.43
CA PRO A 367 23.66 -5.33 -26.98
C PRO A 367 24.19 -3.98 -26.47
N GLY A 368 24.91 -3.98 -25.36
CA GLY A 368 25.50 -2.75 -24.78
C GLY A 368 24.52 -1.80 -24.10
N LYS A 369 23.27 -2.23 -23.86
CA LYS A 369 22.28 -1.44 -23.12
C LYS A 369 22.79 -1.10 -21.71
N PHE A 370 22.73 0.17 -21.35
CA PHE A 370 23.07 0.63 -20.01
C PHE A 370 22.04 0.11 -19.01
N ILE A 371 22.53 -0.53 -17.95
CA ILE A 371 21.73 -0.95 -16.81
C ILE A 371 22.29 -0.19 -15.60
N PRO A 372 21.45 0.51 -14.83
CA PRO A 372 21.88 1.15 -13.59
C PRO A 372 22.66 0.16 -12.70
N PRO A 373 23.70 0.62 -11.98
CA PRO A 373 24.46 -0.25 -11.09
C PRO A 373 23.52 -0.94 -10.11
N GLU A 374 23.79 -2.21 -9.82
CA GLU A 374 23.05 -2.90 -8.78
C GLU A 374 23.28 -2.20 -7.44
N PRO A 375 22.22 -1.89 -6.68
CA PRO A 375 22.37 -1.32 -5.37
C PRO A 375 23.15 -2.30 -4.49
N SER A 376 24.03 -1.77 -3.63
CA SER A 376 24.75 -2.57 -2.65
C SER A 376 23.77 -3.07 -1.59
N LEU A 377 23.12 -4.19 -1.86
CA LEU A 377 22.45 -4.98 -0.83
C LEU A 377 23.56 -5.77 -0.13
N PRO A 378 23.85 -5.55 1.17
CA PRO A 378 24.82 -6.39 1.87
C PRO A 378 24.39 -7.85 1.72
N ASP A 379 25.28 -8.69 1.20
CA ASP A 379 25.06 -10.13 1.11
C ASP A 379 24.63 -10.64 2.48
N ILE A 380 23.48 -11.31 2.54
CA ILE A 380 22.89 -11.76 3.79
C ILE A 380 23.73 -12.93 4.33
N PRO A 381 24.44 -12.80 5.47
CA PRO A 381 24.98 -13.96 6.15
C PRO A 381 23.81 -14.87 6.59
N PRO A 382 23.96 -16.20 6.54
CA PRO A 382 22.92 -17.11 7.04
C PRO A 382 22.59 -16.76 8.50
N PRO A 383 21.32 -16.83 8.91
CA PRO A 383 20.90 -16.40 10.23
C PRO A 383 21.64 -17.19 11.32
N PRO A 384 22.15 -16.52 12.37
CA PRO A 384 22.63 -17.22 13.55
C PRO A 384 21.47 -18.03 14.19
N PRO A 385 21.77 -19.12 14.93
CA PRO A 385 20.75 -19.91 15.61
C PRO A 385 19.90 -18.99 16.50
N VAL A 386 18.58 -19.04 16.33
CA VAL A 386 17.63 -18.23 17.10
C VAL A 386 17.58 -18.77 18.53
N THR A 387 18.25 -18.08 19.45
CA THR A 387 18.03 -18.22 20.90
C THR A 387 17.94 -16.85 21.53
N THR A 388 16.78 -16.20 21.40
CA THR A 388 16.35 -15.16 22.35
C THR A 388 14.83 -15.02 22.29
N GLU A 389 14.20 -14.96 23.46
CA GLU A 389 12.76 -14.81 23.65
C GLU A 389 12.18 -13.58 22.95
N ALA A 390 10.89 -13.68 22.60
CA ALA A 390 10.13 -12.63 21.94
C ALA A 390 10.17 -11.30 22.75
N PRO A 391 10.30 -10.14 22.08
CA PRO A 391 10.23 -8.85 22.76
C PRO A 391 8.82 -8.64 23.33
N LYS A 392 8.76 -8.10 24.55
CA LYS A 392 7.51 -7.68 25.19
C LYS A 392 6.82 -6.63 24.30
N ARG A 393 5.50 -6.79 24.10
CA ARG A 393 4.63 -5.76 23.50
C ARG A 393 4.65 -4.53 24.42
N GLU A 394 5.32 -3.46 24.01
CA GLU A 394 5.23 -2.17 24.69
C GLU A 394 4.63 -1.11 23.75
N ASN A 395 3.61 -0.44 24.30
CA ASN A 395 2.93 0.79 23.88
C ASN A 395 1.93 0.67 22.72
N VAL A 396 0.67 0.37 23.08
CA VAL A 396 -0.50 0.67 22.24
C VAL A 396 -0.70 2.19 22.25
N PHE A 397 -0.23 2.88 21.21
CA PHE A 397 -0.53 4.30 21.02
C PHE A 397 -1.97 4.47 20.50
N ASP A 398 -2.83 5.15 21.25
CA ASP A 398 -4.12 5.61 20.75
C ASP A 398 -3.93 6.90 19.95
N PHE A 399 -3.61 6.77 18.66
CA PHE A 399 -3.40 7.89 17.73
C PHE A 399 -4.58 8.88 17.76
N CYS A 400 -5.79 8.40 17.97
CA CYS A 400 -6.98 9.24 17.97
C CYS A 400 -7.16 10.05 19.26
N ASN A 401 -6.31 9.89 20.28
CA ASN A 401 -6.34 10.70 21.50
C ASN A 401 -4.97 11.30 21.86
N ILE A 402 -4.06 11.42 20.89
CA ILE A 402 -2.75 12.02 21.14
C ILE A 402 -2.82 13.54 21.24
N SER A 403 -1.95 14.11 22.07
CA SER A 403 -1.58 15.52 21.94
C SER A 403 -0.58 15.69 20.82
N VAL A 404 -0.64 16.83 20.14
CA VAL A 404 0.20 17.12 18.98
C VAL A 404 1.33 18.06 19.38
N ASP A 405 2.58 17.61 19.21
CA ASP A 405 3.76 18.44 19.50
C ASP A 405 4.15 19.29 18.30
N ALA A 406 3.99 18.78 17.07
CA ALA A 406 4.23 19.52 15.84
C ALA A 406 3.43 18.91 14.68
N ILE A 407 3.08 19.73 13.68
CA ILE A 407 2.57 19.27 12.39
C ILE A 407 3.38 19.92 11.28
N ILE A 408 3.85 19.11 10.34
CA ILE A 408 4.53 19.61 9.14
C ILE A 408 3.71 19.17 7.93
N LYS A 409 3.24 20.14 7.15
CA LYS A 409 2.68 19.86 5.82
C LYS A 409 3.83 19.81 4.82
N ILE A 410 3.94 18.69 4.10
CA ILE A 410 5.00 18.47 3.11
C ILE A 410 4.36 18.16 1.76
N ARG A 411 4.85 18.84 0.73
CA ARG A 411 4.46 18.75 -0.68
C ARG A 411 2.98 19.03 -0.94
N ASN A 412 2.28 19.67 0.00
CA ASN A 412 0.82 19.78 0.04
C ASN A 412 0.08 18.44 -0.02
N LEU A 413 0.72 17.28 0.07
CA LEU A 413 0.06 15.96 -0.07
C LEU A 413 -0.13 15.26 1.28
N GLU A 414 0.77 15.51 2.22
CA GLU A 414 0.88 14.75 3.46
C GLU A 414 1.09 15.70 4.65
N LEU A 415 0.45 15.35 5.77
CA LEU A 415 0.71 15.92 7.08
C LEU A 415 1.53 14.93 7.90
N TYR A 416 2.60 15.43 8.51
CA TYR A 416 3.44 14.71 9.44
C TYR A 416 3.11 15.20 10.84
N VAL A 417 2.52 14.34 11.64
CA VAL A 417 2.10 14.64 13.02
C VAL A 417 3.13 14.05 13.97
N PHE A 418 3.68 14.85 14.88
CA PHE A 418 4.74 14.45 15.80
C PHE A 418 4.25 14.43 17.25
N LYS A 419 4.69 13.40 18.00
CA LYS A 419 4.53 13.30 19.45
C LYS A 419 5.70 12.56 20.08
N GLY A 420 6.50 13.25 20.89
CA GLY A 420 7.73 12.71 21.47
C GLY A 420 8.64 12.15 20.38
N GLU A 421 9.10 10.91 20.54
CA GLU A 421 9.94 10.21 19.55
C GLU A 421 9.20 9.63 18.34
N TRP A 422 7.88 9.82 18.29
CA TRP A 422 7.02 9.19 17.31
C TRP A 422 6.43 10.19 16.32
N GLN A 423 6.19 9.69 15.12
CA GLN A 423 5.46 10.41 14.08
C GLN A 423 4.43 9.52 13.40
N TRP A 424 3.41 10.17 12.86
CA TRP A 424 2.37 9.58 12.02
C TRP A 424 2.20 10.40 10.77
N ARG A 425 1.68 9.77 9.72
CA ARG A 425 1.32 10.45 8.48
C ARG A 425 -0.18 10.42 8.28
N VAL A 426 -0.70 11.56 7.88
CA VAL A 426 -2.09 11.76 7.53
C VAL A 426 -2.12 12.30 6.10
N THR A 427 -2.81 11.59 5.21
CA THR A 427 -3.10 12.08 3.86
C THR A 427 -4.45 12.77 3.85
N TRP A 428 -4.78 13.39 2.73
CA TRP A 428 -6.07 14.01 2.56
C TRP A 428 -6.56 13.84 1.13
N SER A 429 -7.88 13.95 0.94
CA SER A 429 -8.50 14.02 -0.37
C SER A 429 -9.58 15.10 -0.39
N LYS A 430 -9.80 15.70 -1.57
CA LYS A 430 -10.88 16.65 -1.82
C LYS A 430 -11.91 15.96 -2.71
N THR A 431 -13.11 15.75 -2.21
CA THR A 431 -14.21 15.19 -3.01
C THR A 431 -14.83 16.29 -3.90
N VAL A 432 -15.70 15.90 -4.84
CA VAL A 432 -16.30 16.82 -5.84
C VAL A 432 -17.21 17.88 -5.19
N THR A 433 -17.67 17.63 -3.97
CA THR A 433 -18.26 18.62 -3.07
C THR A 433 -17.16 19.09 -2.12
N THR A 434 -17.11 20.37 -1.78
CA THR A 434 -16.02 21.12 -1.12
C THR A 434 -15.48 20.61 0.25
N TRP A 435 -15.69 19.36 0.61
CA TRP A 435 -15.26 18.73 1.85
C TRP A 435 -13.85 18.12 1.69
N ILE A 436 -12.94 18.56 2.55
CA ILE A 436 -11.62 17.94 2.73
C ILE A 436 -11.78 16.84 3.77
N THR A 437 -11.33 15.62 3.44
CA THR A 437 -11.27 14.51 4.40
C THR A 437 -9.81 14.17 4.66
N TYR A 438 -9.39 14.33 5.91
CA TYR A 438 -8.11 13.83 6.39
C TYR A 438 -8.24 12.33 6.71
N GLN A 439 -7.24 11.56 6.33
CA GLN A 439 -7.23 10.10 6.44
C GLN A 439 -5.90 9.67 7.05
N PHE A 440 -5.98 8.91 8.14
CA PHE A 440 -4.81 8.26 8.71
C PHE A 440 -4.15 7.37 7.65
N ARG A 441 -2.85 7.55 7.41
CA ARG A 441 -2.09 6.76 6.44
C ARG A 441 -1.29 5.67 7.14
N ASP A 442 -0.40 6.06 8.05
CA ASP A 442 0.52 5.13 8.74
C ASP A 442 1.22 5.75 9.97
N GLY A 443 1.74 4.89 10.83
CA GLY A 443 2.44 5.21 12.09
C GLY A 443 1.98 4.30 13.24
N PRO A 444 2.59 4.37 14.45
CA PRO A 444 3.68 5.26 14.83
C PRO A 444 5.03 4.79 14.27
N ALA A 445 5.85 5.72 13.78
CA ALA A 445 7.24 5.48 13.39
C ALA A 445 8.19 6.38 14.18
N LYS A 446 9.38 5.88 14.55
CA LYS A 446 10.37 6.71 15.23
C LYS A 446 10.89 7.82 14.33
N ILE A 447 11.02 9.04 14.86
CA ILE A 447 11.57 10.20 14.13
C ILE A 447 12.97 9.87 13.61
N THR A 448 13.83 9.26 14.43
CA THR A 448 15.21 8.88 14.07
C THR A 448 15.30 7.89 12.91
N TYR A 449 14.25 7.09 12.69
CA TYR A 449 14.14 6.18 11.57
C TYR A 449 13.62 6.89 10.30
N TYR A 450 12.63 7.76 10.47
CA TYR A 450 11.96 8.42 9.35
C TYR A 450 12.73 9.64 8.81
N TRP A 451 13.51 10.30 9.66
CA TRP A 451 14.28 11.51 9.39
C TRP A 451 15.79 11.28 9.59
N PRO A 452 16.43 10.33 8.87
CA PRO A 452 17.84 9.98 9.05
C PRO A 452 18.83 11.10 8.69
N ALA A 453 18.38 12.16 8.00
CA ALA A 453 19.18 13.38 7.85
C ALA A 453 19.43 14.10 9.18
N LEU A 454 18.50 13.98 10.13
CA LEU A 454 18.65 14.56 11.45
C LEU A 454 19.63 13.72 12.28
N PRO A 455 20.43 14.35 13.14
CA PRO A 455 21.26 13.60 14.09
C PRO A 455 20.42 12.63 14.93
N LYS A 456 20.97 11.46 15.25
CA LYS A 456 20.25 10.41 16.00
C LYS A 456 19.72 10.85 17.36
N TYR A 457 20.30 11.90 17.94
CA TYR A 457 19.84 12.45 19.21
C TYR A 457 18.57 13.29 19.06
N VAL A 458 18.14 13.65 17.84
CA VAL A 458 16.90 14.36 17.50
C VAL A 458 15.74 13.38 17.49
N ASP A 459 15.20 13.16 18.69
CA ASP A 459 14.13 12.24 19.02
C ASP A 459 12.81 12.95 19.38
N TYR A 460 12.68 14.24 19.08
CA TYR A 460 11.41 14.96 19.05
C TYR A 460 11.56 16.22 18.21
N ILE A 461 10.43 16.80 17.79
CA ILE A 461 10.40 18.02 16.97
C ILE A 461 9.45 18.99 17.65
N ASN A 462 9.89 20.24 17.88
CA ASN A 462 9.03 21.28 18.43
C ASN A 462 8.19 21.95 17.35
N ALA A 463 8.75 22.16 16.16
CA ALA A 463 8.06 22.81 15.06
C ALA A 463 8.74 22.47 13.73
N GLY A 464 8.04 22.62 12.61
CA GLY A 464 8.64 22.50 11.29
C GLY A 464 7.72 22.96 10.18
N ILE A 465 8.30 23.27 9.02
CA ILE A 465 7.55 23.75 7.86
C ILE A 465 8.34 23.50 6.58
N GLU A 466 7.63 23.24 5.48
CA GLU A 466 8.18 23.30 4.13
C GLU A 466 8.14 24.75 3.59
N ARG A 467 9.30 25.23 3.14
CA ARG A 467 9.50 26.54 2.53
C ARG A 467 8.97 26.61 1.09
N HIS A 468 8.94 27.81 0.53
CA HIS A 468 8.60 27.99 -0.89
C HIS A 468 9.62 27.32 -1.85
N ASP A 469 10.88 27.18 -1.43
CA ASP A 469 11.92 26.46 -2.19
C ASP A 469 11.91 24.93 -1.93
N ALA A 470 10.83 24.41 -1.32
CA ALA A 470 10.64 23.03 -0.88
C ALA A 470 11.64 22.53 0.18
N ALA A 471 12.53 23.39 0.70
CA ALA A 471 13.39 23.01 1.80
C ALA A 471 12.59 23.00 3.11
N ILE A 472 12.88 22.04 3.99
CA ILE A 472 12.10 21.79 5.20
C ILE A 472 12.88 22.30 6.41
N TYR A 473 12.30 23.24 7.14
CA TYR A 473 12.78 23.59 8.47
C TYR A 473 12.33 22.55 9.49
N ILE A 474 13.25 22.13 10.34
CA ILE A 474 12.98 21.37 11.55
C ILE A 474 13.56 22.13 12.74
N PHE A 475 12.75 22.37 13.76
CA PHE A 475 13.14 23.05 14.99
C PHE A 475 13.13 22.06 16.15
N ARG A 476 14.22 22.06 16.92
CA ARG A 476 14.30 21.36 18.20
C ARG A 476 15.15 22.16 19.17
N ASP A 477 14.54 22.50 20.30
CA ASP A 477 15.09 23.36 21.34
C ASP A 477 15.70 24.62 20.71
N LYS A 478 16.93 24.96 21.10
CA LYS A 478 17.68 26.12 20.60
C LYS A 478 18.29 25.93 19.23
N LYS A 479 17.97 24.85 18.50
CA LYS A 479 18.56 24.55 17.20
C LYS A 479 17.51 24.38 16.11
N PHE A 480 17.96 24.60 14.88
CA PHE A 480 17.18 24.28 13.69
C PHE A 480 18.05 23.61 12.63
N TRP A 481 17.38 22.87 11.75
CA TRP A 481 17.93 22.22 10.58
C TRP A 481 17.18 22.66 9.34
N LEU A 482 17.86 22.60 8.21
CA LEU A 482 17.27 22.86 6.89
C LEU A 482 17.57 21.67 5.98
N LEU A 483 16.52 20.97 5.56
CA LEU A 483 16.61 19.73 4.80
C LEU A 483 16.08 19.93 3.38
N LEU A 484 16.53 19.14 2.40
CA LEU A 484 15.88 19.07 1.07
C LEU A 484 14.71 18.09 1.08
N ASP A 485 14.82 17.05 1.90
CA ASP A 485 13.83 16.01 2.13
C ASP A 485 14.19 15.31 3.45
N ASN A 486 13.43 14.31 3.87
CA ASN A 486 13.69 13.60 5.12
C ASN A 486 15.02 12.80 5.14
N MET A 487 15.65 12.56 3.98
CA MET A 487 16.90 11.81 3.83
C MET A 487 18.14 12.71 3.75
N ARG A 488 18.01 13.96 3.31
CA ARG A 488 19.15 14.83 2.96
C ARG A 488 19.09 16.21 3.61
N MET A 489 20.18 16.57 4.26
CA MET A 489 20.44 17.95 4.71
C MET A 489 20.64 18.88 3.51
N LYS A 490 20.23 20.15 3.60
CA LYS A 490 20.50 21.14 2.55
C LYS A 490 22.01 21.30 2.36
N PRO A 491 22.53 21.31 1.12
CA PRO A 491 23.95 21.47 0.86
C PRO A 491 24.52 22.72 1.56
N GLY A 492 25.62 22.55 2.27
CA GLY A 492 26.26 23.63 3.05
C GLY A 492 25.64 23.89 4.44
N PHE A 493 24.55 23.20 4.81
CA PHE A 493 23.99 23.29 6.15
C PHE A 493 24.65 22.25 7.09
N PRO A 494 25.07 22.63 8.31
CA PRO A 494 25.77 21.71 9.22
C PRO A 494 24.86 20.60 9.73
N SER A 495 25.37 19.38 9.80
CA SER A 495 24.62 18.20 10.26
C SER A 495 24.11 18.33 11.69
N ASP A 496 24.87 19.00 12.57
CA ASP A 496 24.53 19.20 13.98
C ASP A 496 23.54 20.36 14.25
N GLY A 497 23.05 20.99 13.19
CA GLY A 497 22.11 22.11 13.28
C GLY A 497 22.79 23.44 13.55
N LEU A 498 22.04 24.53 13.41
CA LEU A 498 22.45 25.88 13.76
C LEU A 498 21.59 26.41 14.91
N PRO A 499 22.13 27.31 15.76
CA PRO A 499 21.35 27.89 16.83
C PRO A 499 20.28 28.86 16.28
N LEU A 500 19.17 29.03 17.00
CA LEU A 500 18.07 29.93 16.59
C LEU A 500 18.53 31.37 16.32
N THR A 501 19.60 31.82 16.99
CA THR A 501 20.21 33.15 16.76
C THR A 501 20.72 33.35 15.34
N ASN A 502 21.05 32.29 14.60
CA ASN A 502 21.40 32.39 13.18
C ASN A 502 20.20 32.79 12.31
N LEU A 503 18.96 32.51 12.74
CA LEU A 503 17.74 33.04 12.13
C LEU A 503 17.42 34.45 12.62
N GLY A 504 18.22 35.06 13.50
CA GLY A 504 17.96 36.36 14.11
C GLY A 504 17.01 36.31 15.30
N LEU A 505 16.65 35.12 15.80
CA LEU A 505 15.84 34.97 17.00
C LEU A 505 16.67 35.30 18.26
N PRO A 506 16.05 35.87 19.32
CA PRO A 506 16.78 36.21 20.53
C PRO A 506 17.41 35.00 21.24
N SER A 507 18.59 35.18 21.82
CA SER A 507 19.36 34.11 22.48
C SER A 507 18.70 33.55 23.75
N TYR A 508 17.74 34.26 24.34
CA TYR A 508 16.99 33.81 25.51
C TYR A 508 15.89 32.79 25.17
N LEU A 509 15.54 32.61 23.89
CA LEU A 509 14.53 31.64 23.50
C LEU A 509 15.08 30.22 23.65
N GLU A 510 14.33 29.39 24.38
CA GLU A 510 14.66 27.98 24.59
C GLU A 510 14.21 27.10 23.41
N ARG A 511 13.14 27.49 22.72
CA ARG A 511 12.59 26.77 21.56
C ARG A 511 11.65 27.65 20.73
N VAL A 512 11.31 27.16 19.54
CA VAL A 512 10.16 27.61 18.75
C VAL A 512 8.98 26.71 19.11
N ASP A 513 7.81 27.29 19.41
CA ASP A 513 6.62 26.50 19.76
C ASP A 513 5.80 26.14 18.50
N SER A 514 5.70 27.02 17.52
CA SER A 514 5.07 26.68 16.23
C SER A 514 5.58 27.56 15.08
N VAL A 515 5.45 27.05 13.85
CA VAL A 515 5.82 27.75 12.63
C VAL A 515 4.85 27.37 11.53
N PHE A 516 4.35 28.37 10.77
CA PHE A 516 3.40 28.13 9.70
C PHE A 516 3.49 29.21 8.62
N LEU A 517 3.03 28.87 7.41
CA LEU A 517 2.93 29.77 6.27
C LEU A 517 1.52 30.38 6.27
N TRP A 518 1.35 31.65 6.54
CA TRP A 518 0.01 32.24 6.59
C TRP A 518 -0.59 32.41 5.18
N GLY A 519 -1.79 31.86 4.97
CA GLY A 519 -2.44 31.82 3.65
C GLY A 519 -2.70 33.18 3.01
N GLU A 520 -2.97 34.22 3.80
CA GLU A 520 -3.35 35.55 3.25
C GLU A 520 -2.21 36.28 2.55
N ASN A 521 -1.00 36.22 3.12
CA ASN A 521 0.14 36.97 2.61
C ASN A 521 1.33 36.08 2.24
N GLN A 522 1.16 34.76 2.32
CA GLN A 522 2.17 33.75 2.00
C GLN A 522 3.49 33.99 2.77
N ALA A 523 3.41 34.56 3.98
CA ALA A 523 4.58 34.78 4.82
C ALA A 523 4.70 33.69 5.89
N ILE A 524 5.94 33.30 6.21
CA ILE A 524 6.22 32.35 7.29
C ILE A 524 6.27 33.10 8.62
N TYR A 525 5.52 32.63 9.60
CA TYR A 525 5.51 33.16 10.96
C TYR A 525 6.05 32.13 11.95
N ILE A 526 6.90 32.59 12.86
CA ILE A 526 7.52 31.79 13.92
C ILE A 526 6.96 32.27 15.26
N PHE A 527 6.35 31.37 16.03
CA PHE A 527 5.76 31.65 17.33
C PHE A 527 6.63 31.02 18.42
N ALA A 528 6.94 31.80 19.46
CA ALA A 528 7.66 31.32 20.64
C ALA A 528 7.22 32.09 21.89
N GLY A 529 6.73 31.35 22.90
CA GLY A 529 6.09 31.90 24.08
C GLY A 529 4.86 32.73 23.71
N LYS A 530 4.84 33.98 24.18
CA LYS A 530 3.78 34.96 23.88
C LYS A 530 4.06 35.84 22.65
N TYR A 531 5.19 35.60 21.98
CA TYR A 531 5.69 36.44 20.91
C TYR A 531 5.71 35.71 19.58
N TYR A 532 5.64 36.47 18.49
CA TYR A 532 5.88 35.95 17.16
C TYR A 532 6.76 36.89 16.31
N TRP A 533 7.39 36.29 15.30
CA TRP A 533 8.23 36.93 14.30
C TRP A 533 7.76 36.53 12.90
N ARG A 534 8.02 37.38 11.92
CA ARG A 534 7.92 37.02 10.50
C ARG A 534 9.30 36.69 9.95
N LEU A 535 9.39 35.60 9.21
CA LEU A 535 10.61 35.15 8.55
C LEU A 535 10.68 35.74 7.13
N ASP A 536 11.83 36.32 6.78
CA ASP A 536 12.21 36.60 5.40
C ASP A 536 13.18 35.51 4.92
N GLU A 537 12.70 34.69 4.01
CA GLU A 537 13.43 33.56 3.46
C GLU A 537 14.62 33.95 2.58
N ASN A 538 14.62 35.16 2.04
CA ASN A 538 15.66 35.68 1.17
C ASN A 538 16.79 36.39 1.95
N SER A 539 16.55 36.67 3.23
CA SER A 539 17.53 37.34 4.09
C SER A 539 18.59 36.37 4.61
N GLY A 540 19.74 36.32 3.93
CA GLY A 540 20.87 35.47 4.30
C GLY A 540 20.73 34.03 3.81
N PRO A 541 21.70 33.14 4.12
CA PRO A 541 21.79 31.80 3.49
C PRO A 541 20.64 30.86 3.88
N PHE A 542 20.02 31.10 5.04
CA PHE A 542 18.97 30.26 5.61
C PHE A 542 17.74 31.06 6.03
N GLY A 543 17.54 32.26 5.49
CA GLY A 543 16.51 33.19 5.95
C GLY A 543 16.80 33.78 7.34
N LYS A 544 16.15 34.90 7.65
CA LYS A 544 16.21 35.58 8.95
C LYS A 544 14.87 36.19 9.29
N VAL A 545 14.56 36.26 10.59
CA VAL A 545 13.41 37.02 11.05
C VAL A 545 13.60 38.49 10.72
N ILE A 546 12.51 39.16 10.35
CA ILE A 546 12.52 40.57 10.00
C ILE A 546 12.92 41.37 11.24
N ASN A 547 14.03 42.10 11.12
CA ASN A 547 14.49 43.03 12.14
C ASN A 547 13.81 44.39 11.94
N SER A 548 12.54 44.49 12.34
CA SER A 548 11.73 45.72 12.33
C SER A 548 11.40 46.12 13.77
N PRO A 549 11.22 47.42 14.09
CA PRO A 549 10.65 47.85 15.36
C PRO A 549 9.31 47.17 15.70
N ASP A 550 8.62 46.66 14.68
CA ASP A 550 7.35 45.96 14.87
C ASP A 550 7.52 44.55 15.47
N TYR A 551 8.67 43.89 15.33
CA TYR A 551 8.89 42.52 15.81
C TYR A 551 9.88 42.47 16.99
N PRO A 552 9.68 41.60 17.99
CA PRO A 552 8.56 40.67 18.14
C PRO A 552 7.22 41.33 18.48
N ARG A 553 6.12 40.74 17.99
CA ARG A 553 4.75 41.15 18.34
C ARG A 553 4.15 40.17 19.34
N LEU A 554 3.23 40.66 20.18
CA LEU A 554 2.42 39.80 21.03
C LEU A 554 1.41 39.04 20.19
N ILE A 555 1.28 37.74 20.44
CA ILE A 555 0.31 36.88 19.75
C ILE A 555 -1.11 37.38 20.01
N GLU A 556 -1.43 37.69 21.27
CA GLU A 556 -2.76 38.12 21.71
C GLU A 556 -3.27 39.40 21.02
N ASP A 557 -2.36 40.31 20.65
CA ASP A 557 -2.73 41.58 19.99
C ASP A 557 -3.17 41.39 18.54
N THR A 558 -2.73 40.32 17.87
CA THR A 558 -2.94 40.12 16.43
C THR A 558 -3.79 38.87 16.13
N TRP A 559 -3.50 37.77 16.82
CA TRP A 559 -4.07 36.45 16.57
C TRP A 559 -5.11 36.14 17.65
N GLN A 560 -6.22 36.87 17.63
CA GLN A 560 -7.18 36.84 18.73
C GLN A 560 -7.79 35.44 18.91
N GLY A 561 -7.77 34.94 20.15
CA GLY A 561 -8.30 33.62 20.51
C GLY A 561 -7.37 32.43 20.20
N VAL A 562 -6.19 32.67 19.61
CA VAL A 562 -5.17 31.62 19.44
C VAL A 562 -4.58 31.27 20.82
N PRO A 563 -4.42 29.97 21.15
CA PRO A 563 -3.83 29.56 22.43
C PRO A 563 -2.37 29.99 22.55
N VAL A 564 -1.96 30.44 23.74
CA VAL A 564 -0.61 30.92 24.02
C VAL A 564 0.00 30.11 25.18
N PRO A 565 1.07 29.33 24.97
CA PRO A 565 1.76 29.10 23.70
C PRO A 565 0.97 28.16 22.78
N THR A 566 1.14 28.32 21.47
CA THR A 566 0.59 27.39 20.47
C THR A 566 1.58 26.27 20.19
N GLN A 567 1.18 25.01 20.38
CA GLN A 567 2.04 23.83 20.21
C GLN A 567 2.27 23.42 18.76
N ALA A 568 1.26 23.57 17.89
CA ALA A 568 1.45 23.35 16.48
C ALA A 568 0.54 24.29 15.69
N ALA A 569 0.97 24.66 14.49
CA ALA A 569 0.14 25.41 13.57
C ALA A 569 0.50 25.01 12.14
N PHE A 570 -0.49 24.99 11.25
CA PHE A 570 -0.24 24.84 9.83
C PHE A 570 -1.41 25.43 9.04
N THR A 571 -1.18 25.71 7.77
CA THR A 571 -2.21 26.19 6.86
C THR A 571 -2.84 25.03 6.12
N GLY A 572 -4.14 24.86 6.32
CA GLY A 572 -4.98 23.87 5.69
C GLY A 572 -5.14 24.12 4.19
N LEU A 573 -5.96 23.30 3.55
CA LEU A 573 -6.05 23.24 2.09
C LEU A 573 -7.09 24.19 1.49
N ASN A 574 -7.90 24.81 2.35
CA ASN A 574 -8.77 25.94 2.02
C ASN A 574 -8.14 27.27 2.50
N ASP A 575 -6.80 27.31 2.62
CA ASP A 575 -6.02 28.44 3.14
C ASP A 575 -6.38 28.89 4.57
N GLU A 576 -7.19 28.10 5.29
CA GLU A 576 -7.50 28.33 6.70
C GLU A 576 -6.29 27.99 7.58
N THR A 577 -6.03 28.81 8.58
CA THR A 577 -4.93 28.57 9.52
C THR A 577 -5.45 27.77 10.71
N LEU A 578 -4.81 26.64 11.02
CA LEU A 578 -5.19 25.78 12.13
C LEU A 578 -4.13 25.82 13.20
N PHE A 579 -4.56 25.96 14.44
CA PHE A 579 -3.72 26.04 15.64
C PHE A 579 -4.05 24.88 16.58
N PHE A 580 -3.07 24.36 17.31
CA PHE A 580 -3.22 23.19 18.18
C PHE A 580 -2.76 23.49 19.61
N GLU A 581 -3.51 22.93 20.55
CA GLU A 581 -3.18 22.91 21.97
C GLU A 581 -3.65 21.57 22.57
N GLY A 582 -2.70 20.75 23.00
CA GLY A 582 -2.97 19.42 23.52
C GLY A 582 -3.64 18.53 22.45
N THR A 583 -4.80 17.99 22.79
CA THR A 583 -5.63 17.14 21.91
C THR A 583 -6.64 17.95 21.09
N ASN A 584 -6.61 19.28 21.21
CA ASN A 584 -7.57 20.19 20.61
C ASN A 584 -6.95 20.99 19.46
N TYR A 585 -7.81 21.42 18.53
CA TYR A 585 -7.46 22.34 17.46
C TYR A 585 -8.45 23.50 17.37
N TYR A 586 -7.97 24.61 16.83
CA TYR A 586 -8.66 25.85 16.59
C TYR A 586 -8.57 26.16 15.11
N VAL A 587 -9.69 26.55 14.49
CA VAL A 587 -9.66 27.11 13.14
C VAL A 587 -9.69 28.62 13.24
N PHE A 588 -8.71 29.26 12.63
CA PHE A 588 -8.57 30.71 12.61
C PHE A 588 -9.22 31.30 11.36
N ASP A 589 -10.03 32.34 11.57
CA ASP A 589 -10.57 33.14 10.49
C ASP A 589 -9.55 34.22 10.13
N ASN A 590 -8.86 34.02 9.02
CA ASN A 590 -7.82 34.94 8.57
C ASN A 590 -8.35 36.34 8.21
N ILE A 591 -9.63 36.47 7.86
CA ILE A 591 -10.23 37.76 7.49
C ILE A 591 -10.65 38.50 8.76
N ALA A 592 -11.33 37.81 9.68
CA ALA A 592 -11.77 38.40 10.94
C ALA A 592 -10.65 38.52 11.99
N MET A 593 -9.46 37.96 11.71
CA MET A 593 -8.28 37.91 12.59
C MET A 593 -8.60 37.36 13.99
N ARG A 594 -9.44 36.31 14.05
CA ARG A 594 -9.83 35.64 15.29
C ARG A 594 -10.18 34.17 15.08
N THR A 595 -10.08 33.35 16.13
CA THR A 595 -10.58 31.96 16.07
C THR A 595 -12.09 31.91 15.79
N ARG A 596 -12.51 30.99 14.92
CA ARG A 596 -13.91 30.80 14.55
C ARG A 596 -14.75 30.40 15.78
N PRO A 597 -16.01 30.87 15.89
CA PRO A 597 -16.93 30.40 16.92
C PRO A 597 -17.11 28.87 16.88
N GLY A 598 -17.20 28.23 18.04
CA GLY A 598 -17.38 26.77 18.16
C GLY A 598 -16.08 25.95 18.15
N TYR A 599 -14.93 26.61 18.27
CA TYR A 599 -13.62 26.00 18.57
C TYR A 599 -13.17 26.38 19.99
N PRO A 600 -12.35 25.57 20.68
CA PRO A 600 -11.65 24.39 20.18
C PRO A 600 -12.55 23.17 19.90
N LYS A 601 -12.06 22.27 19.04
CA LYS A 601 -12.60 20.91 18.83
C LYS A 601 -11.50 19.88 19.02
N GLN A 602 -11.87 18.63 19.27
CA GLN A 602 -10.88 17.54 19.35
C GLN A 602 -10.26 17.26 17.98
N ALA A 603 -8.93 17.18 17.92
CA ALA A 603 -8.18 16.93 16.69
C ALA A 603 -8.55 15.60 16.03
N SER A 604 -8.94 14.61 16.83
CA SER A 604 -9.43 13.29 16.43
C SER A 604 -10.60 13.34 15.45
N LEU A 605 -11.58 14.19 15.74
CA LEU A 605 -12.83 14.33 14.97
C LEU A 605 -12.68 15.14 13.68
N GLY A 606 -11.50 15.71 13.42
CA GLY A 606 -11.28 16.59 12.27
C GLY A 606 -10.03 16.24 11.47
N ILE A 607 -8.87 16.55 12.04
CA ILE A 607 -7.61 16.64 11.28
C ILE A 607 -6.80 15.35 11.36
N LEU A 608 -6.97 14.55 12.43
CA LEU A 608 -6.29 13.26 12.56
C LEU A 608 -7.01 12.13 11.79
N GLY A 609 -8.14 12.41 11.13
CA GLY A 609 -8.81 11.42 10.27
C GLY A 609 -9.43 10.23 11.02
N CYS A 610 -9.70 10.38 12.33
CA CYS A 610 -10.35 9.39 13.16
C CYS A 610 -11.88 9.57 13.13
N MET A 611 -12.52 9.34 11.98
CA MET A 611 -13.97 9.24 11.93
C MET A 611 -14.41 7.83 12.37
N LYS A 612 -15.29 7.77 13.37
CA LYS A 612 -15.95 6.52 13.80
C LYS A 612 -17.03 6.08 12.83
#